data_AF-A0A831T9Q8-F1
#
_entry.id   AF-A0A831T9Q8-F1
#
_cell.length_a   1.000
_cell.length_b   1.000
_cell.length_c   1.000
_cell.angle_alpha   90.00
_cell.angle_beta   90.00
_cell.angle_gamma   90.00
#
_symmetry.space_group_name_H-M   'P 1'
#
loop_
_entity.id
_entity.type
_entity.pdbx_description
1 polymer ?
#
loop_
_entity_poly.entity_id
_entity_poly.type
_entity_poly.pdbx_seq_one_letter_code
_entity_poly.pdbx_strand_id
1 'polypeptide(L)'
;MELTKTIKPGSCVVAYLQNPREKFWGRLVKISLAGVYIHGIELNAFDGLVQSVCAGDGAVGPSLNFFPMWRVERILLDERVGQVPSLEEEFRLRTGIGVQEIIL
;
A
#
# COMPACT_ATOMS: atom_id res chain seq x y z
N MET A 1 12.09 11.24 -20.37
CA MET A 1 10.86 10.41 -20.34
C MET A 1 11.26 9.07 -19.75
N GLU A 2 11.17 8.90 -18.43
CA GLU A 2 11.56 7.63 -17.78
C GLU A 2 10.45 6.59 -18.01
N LEU A 3 10.59 5.79 -19.06
CA LEU A 3 9.70 4.67 -19.40
C LEU A 3 10.08 3.36 -18.70
N THR A 4 10.58 3.41 -17.46
CA THR A 4 11.18 2.22 -16.80
C THR A 4 10.65 1.92 -15.40
N LYS A 5 9.53 2.53 -14.97
CA LYS A 5 8.88 2.10 -13.73
C LYS A 5 8.04 0.85 -13.97
N THR A 6 8.25 -0.16 -13.13
CA THR A 6 7.54 -1.44 -13.19
C THR A 6 7.05 -1.83 -11.80
N ILE A 7 5.92 -2.54 -11.75
CA ILE A 7 5.38 -3.11 -10.51
C ILE A 7 6.08 -4.45 -10.27
N LYS A 8 6.78 -4.58 -9.15
CA LYS A 8 7.52 -5.78 -8.77
C LYS A 8 7.42 -6.03 -7.26
N PRO A 9 7.74 -7.24 -6.77
CA PRO A 9 7.87 -7.47 -5.33
C PRO A 9 8.75 -6.39 -4.67
N GLY A 10 8.27 -5.86 -3.54
CA GLY A 10 8.87 -4.72 -2.83
C GLY A 10 8.31 -3.35 -3.22
N SER A 11 7.62 -3.20 -4.36
CA SER A 11 6.96 -1.95 -4.72
C SER A 11 5.84 -1.60 -3.74
N CYS A 12 5.73 -0.33 -3.35
CA CYS A 12 4.52 0.20 -2.73
C CYS A 12 3.43 0.33 -3.80
N VAL A 13 2.22 -0.17 -3.53
CA VAL A 13 1.14 -0.26 -4.52
C VAL A 13 -0.22 0.08 -3.91
N VAL A 14 -1.16 0.47 -4.76
CA VAL A 14 -2.58 0.54 -4.45
C VAL A 14 -3.33 -0.48 -5.30
N ALA A 15 -3.92 -1.50 -4.65
CA ALA A 15 -4.81 -2.45 -5.28
C ALA A 15 -6.26 -1.94 -5.22
N TYR A 16 -6.94 -1.96 -6.37
CA TYR A 16 -8.38 -1.75 -6.46
C TYR A 16 -9.04 -3.12 -6.47
N LEU A 17 -9.91 -3.35 -5.50
CA LEU A 17 -10.57 -4.62 -5.29
C LEU A 17 -12.08 -4.49 -5.55
N GLN A 18 -12.69 -5.59 -6.00
CA GLN A 18 -14.12 -5.72 -6.18
C GLN A 18 -14.70 -6.85 -5.32
N ASN A 19 -16.00 -6.74 -5.08
CA ASN A 19 -16.83 -7.74 -4.39
C ASN A 19 -16.24 -8.22 -3.04
N PRO A 20 -16.18 -7.37 -2.00
CA PRO A 20 -16.60 -5.96 -1.93
C PRO A 20 -15.58 -4.98 -2.54
N ARG A 21 -16.06 -3.76 -2.83
CA ARG A 21 -15.21 -2.68 -3.37
C ARG A 21 -14.42 -2.02 -2.26
N GLU A 22 -13.11 -2.05 -2.41
CA GLU A 22 -12.18 -1.43 -1.48
C GLU A 22 -10.86 -1.07 -2.20
N LYS A 23 -10.05 -0.23 -1.56
CA LYS A 23 -8.70 0.05 -2.00
C LYS A 23 -7.75 -0.41 -0.91
N PHE A 24 -6.70 -1.11 -1.30
CA PHE A 24 -5.71 -1.63 -0.38
C PHE A 24 -4.35 -1.07 -0.73
N TRP A 25 -3.68 -0.44 0.23
CA TRP A 25 -2.37 0.16 0.05
C TRP A 25 -1.32 -0.61 0.85
N GLY A 26 -0.15 -0.83 0.25
CA GLY A 26 0.97 -1.41 0.95
C GLY A 26 2.03 -1.98 0.03
N ARG A 27 2.93 -2.77 0.61
CA ARG A 27 4.07 -3.35 -0.11
C ARG A 27 3.65 -4.65 -0.78
N LEU A 28 3.86 -4.70 -2.10
CA LEU A 28 3.63 -5.89 -2.89
C LEU A 28 4.61 -6.99 -2.48
N VAL A 29 4.11 -8.13 -2.02
CA VAL A 29 4.93 -9.29 -1.66
C VAL A 29 5.07 -10.24 -2.85
N LYS A 30 3.95 -10.57 -3.51
CA LYS A 30 3.95 -11.53 -4.64
C LYS A 30 2.71 -11.34 -5.52
N ILE A 31 2.88 -11.50 -6.82
CA ILE A 31 1.79 -11.70 -7.78
C ILE A 31 1.88 -13.13 -8.31
N SER A 32 0.74 -13.81 -8.42
CA SER A 32 0.63 -15.16 -8.98
C SER A 32 -0.69 -15.30 -9.73
N LEU A 33 -0.88 -16.40 -10.48
CA LEU A 33 -2.16 -16.69 -11.13
C LEU A 33 -3.33 -16.79 -10.13
N ALA A 34 -3.06 -17.26 -8.91
CA ALA A 34 -4.08 -17.39 -7.87
C ALA A 34 -4.52 -16.03 -7.30
N GLY A 35 -3.64 -15.04 -7.30
CA GLY A 35 -3.88 -13.77 -6.64
C GLY A 35 -2.62 -13.02 -6.25
N VAL A 36 -2.82 -12.01 -5.41
CA VAL A 36 -1.83 -11.00 -5.03
C VAL A 36 -1.67 -11.01 -3.52
N TYR A 37 -0.43 -11.01 -3.05
CA TYR A 37 -0.07 -10.87 -1.64
C TYR A 37 0.45 -9.46 -1.41
N ILE A 38 -0.19 -8.72 -0.51
CA ILE A 38 0.20 -7.35 -0.14
C ILE A 38 0.30 -7.29 1.38
N HIS A 39 1.44 -6.85 1.90
CA HIS A 39 1.53 -6.45 3.29
C HIS A 39 1.14 -4.99 3.37
N GLY A 40 0.04 -4.67 4.04
CA GLY A 40 -0.51 -3.33 3.98
C GLY A 40 -1.79 -3.17 4.78
N ILE A 41 -2.56 -2.15 4.42
CA ILE A 41 -3.80 -1.80 5.08
C ILE A 41 -4.85 -1.34 4.06
N GLU A 42 -6.13 -1.45 4.42
CA GLU A 42 -7.18 -0.75 3.67
C GLU A 42 -6.90 0.74 3.65
N LEU A 43 -7.03 1.36 2.48
CA LEU A 43 -6.70 2.78 2.31
C LEU A 43 -7.54 3.70 3.20
N ASN A 44 -8.77 3.28 3.54
CA ASN A 44 -9.64 4.03 4.46
C ASN A 44 -9.10 4.06 5.91
N ALA A 45 -8.21 3.15 6.28
CA ALA A 45 -7.56 3.11 7.59
C ALA A 45 -6.16 3.75 7.59
N PHE A 46 -5.73 4.34 6.46
CA PHE A 46 -4.42 4.98 6.33
C PHE A 46 -4.19 6.10 7.37
N ASP A 47 -5.18 6.97 7.58
CA ASP A 47 -5.07 8.03 8.59
C ASP A 47 -4.96 7.48 10.02
N GLY A 48 -5.69 6.40 10.31
CA GLY A 48 -5.60 5.70 11.59
C GLY A 48 -4.23 5.07 11.81
N LEU A 49 -3.64 4.49 10.76
CA LEU A 49 -2.26 4.00 10.79
C LEU A 49 -1.27 5.14 11.09
N VAL A 50 -1.38 6.27 10.40
CA VAL A 50 -0.52 7.44 10.64
C VAL A 50 -0.64 7.92 12.08
N GLN A 51 -1.87 8.03 12.61
CA GLN A 51 -2.10 8.44 13.99
C GLN A 51 -1.49 7.46 15.00
N SER A 52 -1.70 6.15 14.79
CA SER A 52 -1.16 5.09 15.64
C SER A 52 0.37 5.09 15.67
N VAL A 53 1.00 5.33 14.52
CA VAL A 53 2.47 5.47 14.40
C VAL A 53 2.97 6.72 15.13
N CYS A 54 2.33 7.87 14.94
CA CYS A 54 2.71 9.10 15.63
C CYS A 54 2.50 9.02 17.15
N ALA A 55 1.48 8.30 17.60
CA ALA A 55 1.20 8.06 19.02
C ALA A 55 2.11 6.97 19.63
N GLY A 56 2.66 6.08 18.80
CA GLY A 56 3.44 4.93 19.25
C GLY A 56 2.60 3.87 19.98
N ASP A 57 1.29 3.82 19.75
CA ASP A 57 0.37 2.94 20.48
C ASP A 57 0.18 1.56 19.83
N GLY A 58 0.53 1.41 18.54
CA GLY A 58 0.37 0.18 17.79
C GLY A 58 -1.07 -0.30 17.63
N ALA A 59 -2.07 0.55 17.86
CA ALA A 59 -3.49 0.22 17.74
C ALA A 59 -3.91 -0.12 16.31
N VAL A 60 -3.23 0.47 15.31
CA VAL A 60 -3.47 0.20 13.88
C VAL A 60 -2.16 -0.15 13.22
N GLY A 61 -2.13 -1.29 12.52
CA GLY A 61 -0.93 -1.78 11.86
C GLY A 61 -1.24 -2.49 10.54
N PRO A 62 -0.24 -2.58 9.64
CA PRO A 62 -0.36 -3.34 8.41
C PRO A 62 -0.42 -4.84 8.68
N SER A 63 -1.00 -5.59 7.75
CA SER A 63 -1.06 -7.06 7.80
C SER A 63 -0.88 -7.67 6.41
N LEU A 64 -0.35 -8.90 6.36
CA LEU A 64 -0.20 -9.63 5.11
C LEU A 64 -1.56 -10.16 4.64
N ASN A 65 -2.01 -9.67 3.50
CA ASN A 65 -3.29 -10.01 2.91
C ASN A 65 -3.11 -10.70 1.56
N PHE A 66 -3.92 -11.73 1.33
CA PHE A 66 -4.06 -12.39 0.04
C PHE A 66 -5.39 -11.98 -0.60
N PHE A 67 -5.31 -11.48 -1.83
CA PHE A 67 -6.47 -11.17 -2.65
C PHE A 67 -6.52 -12.10 -3.85
N PRO A 68 -7.58 -12.92 -4.01
CA PRO A 68 -7.70 -13.80 -5.16
C PRO A 68 -7.82 -12.97 -6.45
N MET A 69 -7.25 -13.46 -7.55
CA MET A 69 -7.08 -12.66 -8.78
C MET A 69 -8.40 -12.11 -9.34
N TRP A 70 -9.51 -12.83 -9.19
CA TRP A 70 -10.84 -12.38 -9.64
C TRP A 70 -11.37 -11.16 -8.88
N ARG A 71 -10.86 -10.87 -7.68
CA ARG A 71 -11.18 -9.65 -6.93
C ARG A 71 -10.34 -8.45 -7.35
N VAL A 72 -9.21 -8.66 -8.02
CA VAL A 72 -8.27 -7.58 -8.36
C VAL A 72 -8.72 -6.92 -9.67
N GLU A 73 -9.21 -5.68 -9.60
CA GLU A 73 -9.53 -4.90 -10.79
C GLU A 73 -8.27 -4.34 -11.45
N ARG A 74 -7.35 -3.80 -10.63
CA ARG A 74 -6.05 -3.26 -11.06
C ARG A 74 -5.12 -3.06 -9.88
N ILE A 75 -3.82 -3.00 -10.16
CA ILE A 75 -2.77 -2.61 -9.23
C ILE A 75 -2.07 -1.39 -9.81
N LEU A 76 -1.97 -0.32 -9.03
CA LEU A 76 -1.23 0.88 -9.37
C LEU A 76 0.05 0.94 -8.55
N LEU A 77 1.14 1.40 -9.16
CA LEU A 77 2.32 1.80 -8.41
C LEU A 77 1.97 3.03 -7.57
N ASP A 78 2.34 3.02 -6.29
CA ASP A 78 2.25 4.22 -5.46
C ASP A 78 3.41 5.15 -5.81
N GLU A 79 3.12 6.20 -6.59
CA GLU A 79 4.12 7.14 -7.08
C GLU A 79 3.59 8.57 -7.12
N ARG A 80 4.51 9.52 -7.01
CA ARG A 80 4.21 10.94 -7.21
C ARG A 80 3.66 11.18 -8.61
N VAL A 81 2.54 11.89 -8.69
CA VAL A 81 1.93 12.33 -9.95
C VAL A 81 1.98 13.85 -10.02
N GLY A 82 2.94 14.38 -10.77
CA GLY A 82 3.18 15.82 -10.85
C GLY A 82 3.56 16.39 -9.48
N GLN A 83 2.69 17.23 -8.92
CA GLN A 83 2.88 17.83 -7.58
C GLN A 83 2.19 17.04 -6.46
N VAL A 84 1.39 16.03 -6.80
CA VAL A 84 0.68 15.21 -5.80
C VAL A 84 1.64 14.13 -5.30
N PRO A 85 1.98 14.11 -3.99
CA PRO A 85 2.85 13.08 -3.43
C PRO A 85 2.17 11.70 -3.50
N SER A 86 3.00 10.66 -3.54
CA SER A 86 2.58 9.28 -3.24
C SER A 86 2.10 9.15 -1.80
N LEU A 87 1.36 8.09 -1.51
CA LEU A 87 0.94 7.75 -0.14
C LEU A 87 2.16 7.40 0.73
N GLU A 88 3.17 6.75 0.17
CA GLU A 88 4.45 6.52 0.86
C GLU A 88 5.15 7.84 1.25
N GLU A 89 5.21 8.82 0.33
CA GLU A 89 5.77 10.15 0.64
C GLU A 89 4.93 10.87 1.70
N GLU A 90 3.60 10.82 1.60
CA GLU A 90 2.70 11.42 2.59
C GLU A 90 2.89 10.79 3.97
N PHE A 91 2.96 9.46 4.04
CA PHE A 91 3.21 8.71 5.26
C PHE A 91 4.52 9.16 5.91
N ARG A 92 5.61 9.22 5.14
CA ARG A 92 6.92 9.66 5.64
C ARG A 92 6.89 11.10 6.13
N LEU A 93 6.19 11.98 5.41
CA LEU A 93 6.09 13.39 5.78
C LEU A 93 5.31 13.60 7.09
N ARG A 94 4.29 12.77 7.34
CA ARG A 94 3.42 12.88 8.53
C ARG A 94 3.97 12.16 9.76
N THR A 95 4.71 11.07 9.58
CA THR A 95 5.20 10.22 10.68
C THR A 95 6.69 10.42 10.99
N GLY A 96 7.47 10.94 10.05
CA GLY A 96 8.92 11.07 10.16
C GLY A 96 9.69 9.76 9.90
N ILE A 97 9.03 8.63 9.66
CA ILE A 97 9.66 7.33 9.42
C ILE A 97 9.30 6.75 8.04
N GLY A 98 10.10 5.82 7.54
CA GLY A 98 9.83 5.12 6.28
C GLY A 98 8.72 4.06 6.45
N VAL A 99 7.87 3.89 5.44
CA VAL A 99 6.86 2.81 5.45
C VAL A 99 7.52 1.42 5.55
N GLN A 100 8.77 1.29 5.12
CA GLN A 100 9.56 0.06 5.22
C GLN A 100 9.81 -0.37 6.67
N GLU A 101 9.71 0.55 7.63
CA GLU A 101 9.91 0.27 9.05
C GLU A 101 8.69 -0.42 9.68
N ILE A 102 7.52 -0.32 9.06
CA ILE A 102 6.27 -0.91 9.55
C ILE A 102 5.72 -2.02 8.64
N ILE A 103 6.04 -2.01 7.35
CA ILE A 103 5.61 -3.02 6.38
C ILE A 103 6.78 -3.96 6.02
N LEU A 104 6.98 -4.99 6.87
CA LEU A 104 8.07 -5.98 6.71
C LEU A 104 7.81 -7.12 5.73
#